data_AF-A0A086B0I7-F1
#
_entry.id   AF-A0A086B0I7-F1
#
_cell.length_a   1.000
_cell.length_b   1.000
_cell.length_c   1.000
_cell.angle_alpha   90.00
_cell.angle_beta   90.00
_cell.angle_gamma   90.00
#
_symmetry.space_group_name_H-M   'P 1'
#
loop_
_entity.id
_entity.type
_entity.pdbx_description
1 polymer ?
#
loop_
_entity_poly.entity_id
_entity_poly.type
_entity_poly.pdbx_seq_one_letter_code
_entity_poly.pdbx_strand_id
1 'polypeptide(L)'
;MKKAFTPVINTSSFEELILEKQGNEGNSTLVINTINEKITNTDIYSGFINLCREFNVEVQNFMQDDFCHVVIINGSGSLSMVYEDPLTDISTDLASILYRELSIQIKNQDFIQKSL
;
A
#
# COMPACT_ATOMS: atom_id res chain seq x y z
N MET A 1 17.03 -17.88 -16.79
CA MET A 1 15.99 -16.85 -16.87
C MET A 1 16.17 -15.93 -15.67
N LYS A 2 16.06 -14.60 -15.82
CA LYS A 2 15.91 -13.72 -14.64
C LYS A 2 14.59 -14.11 -13.97
N LYS A 3 14.59 -14.37 -12.67
CA LYS A 3 13.35 -14.50 -11.89
C LYS A 3 12.54 -13.21 -12.09
N ALA A 4 11.23 -13.32 -12.21
CA ALA A 4 10.33 -12.17 -12.22
C ALA A 4 9.76 -12.01 -10.81
N PHE A 5 9.52 -10.78 -10.38
CA PHE A 5 8.78 -10.52 -9.16
C PHE A 5 7.30 -10.82 -9.41
N THR A 6 6.72 -11.76 -8.66
CA THR A 6 5.34 -12.23 -8.85
C THR A 6 4.65 -12.50 -7.50
N PRO A 7 4.54 -11.48 -6.63
CA PRO A 7 4.06 -11.67 -5.27
C PRO A 7 2.63 -12.20 -5.27
N VAL A 8 2.29 -12.99 -4.26
CA VAL A 8 0.92 -13.43 -4.05
C VAL A 8 0.19 -12.35 -3.25
N ILE A 9 -1.03 -12.04 -3.67
CA ILE A 9 -1.93 -11.15 -2.94
C ILE A 9 -3.21 -11.92 -2.63
N ASN A 10 -3.40 -12.20 -1.34
CA ASN A 10 -4.63 -12.69 -0.77
C ASN A 10 -5.55 -11.51 -0.42
N THR A 11 -6.59 -11.35 -1.22
CA THR A 11 -7.59 -10.30 -1.05
C THR A 11 -8.24 -10.30 0.32
N SER A 12 -8.63 -11.47 0.83
CA SER A 12 -9.28 -11.57 2.12
C SER A 12 -8.37 -11.12 3.26
N SER A 13 -7.11 -11.57 3.26
CA SER A 13 -6.11 -11.15 4.27
C SER A 13 -5.84 -9.64 4.21
N PHE A 14 -5.81 -9.08 3.00
CA PHE A 14 -5.62 -7.64 2.80
C PHE A 14 -6.78 -6.83 3.38
N GLU A 15 -8.01 -7.16 2.97
CA GLU A 15 -9.23 -6.47 3.39
C GLU A 15 -9.47 -6.59 4.89
N GLU A 16 -9.29 -7.79 5.46
CA GLU A 16 -9.40 -8.03 6.88
C GLU A 16 -8.47 -7.09 7.67
N LEU A 17 -7.19 -7.00 7.29
CA LEU A 17 -6.25 -6.13 7.99
C LEU A 17 -6.62 -4.64 7.87
N ILE A 18 -7.08 -4.18 6.70
CA ILE A 18 -7.53 -2.79 6.52
C ILE A 18 -8.76 -2.50 7.39
N LEU A 19 -9.72 -3.43 7.47
CA LEU A 19 -10.91 -3.30 8.31
C LEU A 19 -10.56 -3.37 9.80
N GLU A 20 -9.61 -4.20 10.22
CA GLU A 20 -9.10 -4.22 11.59
C GLU A 20 -8.50 -2.86 11.99
N LYS A 21 -7.86 -2.13 11.05
CA LYS A 21 -7.41 -0.76 11.33
C LYS A 21 -8.58 0.16 11.70
N GLN A 22 -9.81 -0.11 11.25
CA GLN A 22 -10.99 0.72 11.53
C GLN A 22 -11.41 0.67 12.99
N GLY A 23 -11.23 -0.47 13.65
CA GLY A 23 -11.58 -0.66 15.06
C GLY A 23 -10.54 -0.16 16.06
N ASN A 24 -9.37 0.30 15.59
CA ASN A 24 -8.24 0.67 16.45
C ASN A 24 -8.22 2.18 16.76
N GLU A 25 -8.13 2.54 18.05
CA GLU A 25 -7.97 3.94 18.48
C GLU A 25 -6.72 4.59 17.85
N GLY A 26 -6.88 5.80 17.33
CA GLY A 26 -5.82 6.54 16.64
C GLY A 26 -5.78 6.34 15.12
N ASN A 27 -6.57 5.41 14.58
CA ASN A 27 -6.72 5.27 13.14
C ASN A 27 -7.81 6.18 12.56
N SER A 28 -7.63 6.57 11.31
CA SER A 28 -8.53 7.51 10.63
C SER A 28 -9.52 6.76 9.74
N THR A 29 -10.80 6.82 10.10
CA THR A 29 -11.89 6.26 9.29
C THR A 29 -11.91 6.83 7.87
N LEU A 30 -11.56 8.11 7.70
CA LEU A 30 -11.42 8.73 6.38
C LEU A 30 -10.37 7.99 5.54
N VAL A 31 -9.17 7.79 6.08
CA VAL A 31 -8.09 7.08 5.39
C VAL A 31 -8.54 5.68 4.98
N ILE A 32 -9.17 4.96 5.89
CA ILE A 32 -9.64 3.59 5.66
C ILE A 32 -10.71 3.54 4.57
N ASN A 33 -11.69 4.43 4.62
CA ASN A 33 -12.74 4.49 3.61
C ASN A 33 -12.18 4.84 2.23
N THR A 34 -11.28 5.83 2.14
CA THR A 34 -10.61 6.19 0.88
C THR A 34 -9.84 5.02 0.29
N ILE A 35 -9.13 4.27 1.13
CA ILE A 35 -8.41 3.07 0.71
C ILE A 35 -9.40 2.01 0.22
N ASN A 36 -10.42 1.70 1.02
CA ASN A 36 -11.41 0.67 0.73
C ASN A 36 -12.14 0.95 -0.60
N GLU A 37 -12.70 2.14 -0.77
CA GLU A 37 -13.42 2.54 -2.00
C GLU A 37 -12.61 2.30 -3.29
N LYS A 38 -11.29 2.47 -3.21
CA LYS A 38 -10.38 2.40 -4.34
C LYS A 38 -9.91 0.98 -4.66
N ILE A 39 -9.92 0.09 -3.67
CA ILE A 39 -9.47 -1.30 -3.83
C ILE A 39 -10.64 -2.29 -4.03
N THR A 40 -11.84 -2.00 -3.51
CA THR A 40 -13.00 -2.95 -3.56
C THR A 40 -13.46 -3.30 -4.98
N ASN A 41 -13.05 -2.54 -6.00
CA ASN A 41 -13.48 -2.76 -7.40
C ASN A 41 -12.32 -3.03 -8.37
N THR A 42 -11.12 -3.31 -7.86
CA THR A 42 -9.93 -3.54 -8.69
C THR A 42 -9.11 -4.71 -8.18
N ASP A 43 -8.20 -5.21 -9.02
CA ASP A 43 -7.11 -6.04 -8.53
C ASP A 43 -6.35 -5.28 -7.43
N ILE A 44 -6.22 -5.83 -6.23
CA ILE A 44 -5.70 -5.11 -5.05
C ILE A 44 -4.29 -4.58 -5.29
N TYR A 45 -3.43 -5.35 -5.95
CA TYR A 45 -2.08 -4.89 -6.24
C TYR A 45 -2.10 -3.68 -7.17
N SER A 46 -2.87 -3.76 -8.25
CA SER A 46 -3.06 -2.64 -9.19
C SER A 46 -3.72 -1.44 -8.51
N GLY A 47 -4.71 -1.68 -7.64
CA GLY A 47 -5.39 -0.67 -6.83
C GLY A 47 -4.43 0.05 -5.89
N PHE A 48 -3.55 -0.68 -5.20
CA PHE A 48 -2.48 -0.12 -4.38
C PHE A 48 -1.55 0.78 -5.19
N ILE A 49 -1.02 0.29 -6.32
CA ILE A 49 -0.10 1.06 -7.17
C ILE A 49 -0.76 2.33 -7.69
N ASN A 50 -2.03 2.24 -8.11
CA ASN A 50 -2.79 3.39 -8.59
C ASN A 50 -3.02 4.40 -7.46
N LEU A 51 -3.38 3.94 -6.26
CA LEU A 51 -3.62 4.83 -5.13
C LEU A 51 -2.34 5.52 -4.66
N CYS A 52 -1.22 4.79 -4.60
CA CYS A 52 0.09 5.39 -4.37
C CYS A 52 0.37 6.51 -5.39
N ARG A 53 0.14 6.27 -6.68
CA ARG A 53 0.33 7.28 -7.73
C ARG A 53 -0.57 8.51 -7.53
N GLU A 54 -1.85 8.33 -7.17
CA GLU A 54 -2.78 9.45 -6.90
C GLU A 54 -2.28 10.37 -5.79
N PHE A 55 -1.60 9.82 -4.77
CA PHE A 55 -1.05 10.56 -3.63
C PHE A 55 0.45 10.89 -3.77
N ASN A 56 0.99 10.86 -4.99
CA ASN A 56 2.40 11.13 -5.29
C ASN A 56 3.39 10.24 -4.49
N VAL A 57 3.00 8.99 -4.24
CA VAL A 57 3.85 7.93 -3.70
C VAL A 57 4.29 7.05 -4.86
N GLU A 58 5.60 6.95 -5.07
CA GLU A 58 6.18 6.08 -6.08
C GLU A 58 6.41 4.68 -5.52
N VAL A 59 6.09 3.65 -6.30
CA VAL A 59 6.36 2.26 -5.94
C VAL A 59 7.21 1.63 -7.05
N GLN A 60 8.37 1.13 -6.68
CA GLN A 60 9.26 0.39 -7.55
C GLN A 60 9.34 -1.06 -7.07
N ASN A 61 9.33 -2.01 -8.01
CA ASN A 61 9.58 -3.41 -7.71
C ASN A 61 10.63 -3.97 -8.68
N PHE A 62 11.57 -4.76 -8.16
CA PHE A 62 12.63 -5.36 -8.97
C PHE A 62 13.26 -6.56 -8.27
N MET A 63 13.93 -7.41 -9.06
CA MET A 63 14.78 -8.48 -8.54
C MET A 63 16.23 -7.99 -8.43
N GLN A 64 16.88 -8.23 -7.29
CA GLN A 64 18.30 -7.98 -7.08
C GLN A 64 18.89 -9.12 -6.24
N ASP A 65 20.01 -9.70 -6.69
CA ASP A 65 20.75 -10.74 -5.96
C ASP A 65 19.88 -11.93 -5.47
N ASP A 66 18.92 -12.35 -6.31
CA ASP A 66 17.89 -13.36 -6.03
C ASP A 66 16.77 -12.95 -5.05
N PHE A 67 16.83 -11.74 -4.50
CA PHE A 67 15.78 -11.17 -3.65
C PHE A 67 14.83 -10.28 -4.44
N CYS A 68 13.59 -10.24 -3.96
CA CYS A 68 12.54 -9.37 -4.44
C CYS A 68 12.53 -8.09 -3.61
N HIS A 69 12.73 -6.96 -4.27
CA HIS A 69 12.71 -5.66 -3.62
C HIS A 69 11.44 -4.90 -3.98
N VAL A 70 10.79 -4.33 -2.97
CA VAL A 70 9.70 -3.38 -3.13
C VAL A 70 10.10 -2.10 -2.41
N VAL A 71 10.31 -1.04 -3.18
CA VAL A 71 10.72 0.27 -2.68
C VAL A 71 9.57 1.24 -2.86
N ILE A 72 9.19 1.91 -1.77
CA ILE A 72 8.11 2.89 -1.74
C ILE A 72 8.73 4.23 -1.38
N ILE A 73 8.58 5.22 -2.24
CA ILE A 73 9.18 6.53 -2.10
C ILE A 73 8.06 7.54 -1.93
N ASN A 74 8.10 8.26 -0.82
CA ASN A 74 7.22 9.39 -0.56
C ASN A 74 8.09 10.67 -0.48
N GLY A 75 7.49 11.86 -0.58
CA GLY A 75 8.25 13.12 -0.57
C GLY A 75 9.11 13.39 0.68
N SER A 76 9.05 12.53 1.71
CA SER A 76 9.82 12.62 2.95
C SER A 76 10.84 11.49 3.17
N GLY A 77 10.86 10.46 2.31
CA GLY A 77 11.78 9.33 2.46
C GLY A 77 11.39 8.11 1.63
N SER A 78 12.07 6.99 1.89
CA SER A 78 11.76 5.71 1.27
C SER A 78 11.65 4.58 2.29
N LEU A 79 10.77 3.64 2.00
CA LEU A 79 10.68 2.34 2.64
C LEU A 79 11.13 1.27 1.65
N SER A 80 11.91 0.30 2.11
CA SER A 80 12.29 -0.87 1.33
C SER A 80 11.84 -2.14 2.05
N MET A 81 11.21 -3.04 1.31
CA MET A 81 10.91 -4.41 1.72
C MET A 81 11.68 -5.38 0.85
N VAL A 82 12.13 -6.48 1.44
CA VAL A 82 12.93 -7.51 0.78
C VAL A 82 12.32 -8.87 1.05
N TYR A 83 12.09 -9.65 0.01
CA TYR A 83 11.55 -11.00 0.09
C TYR A 83 12.46 -12.00 -0.62
N GLU A 84 12.68 -13.16 -0.01
CA GLU A 84 13.49 -14.24 -0.59
C GLU A 84 12.75 -14.97 -1.72
N ASP A 85 11.45 -15.22 -1.52
CA ASP A 85 10.61 -15.93 -2.49
C ASP A 85 9.74 -14.93 -3.28
N PRO A 86 9.83 -14.89 -4.62
CA PRO A 86 8.94 -14.08 -5.45
C PRO A 86 7.46 -14.44 -5.32
N LEU A 87 7.11 -15.59 -4.75
CA LEU A 87 5.74 -16.04 -4.51
C LEU A 87 5.28 -15.79 -3.06
N THR A 88 6.05 -15.06 -2.26
CA THR A 88 5.64 -14.66 -0.90
C THR A 88 4.29 -13.94 -0.96
N ASP A 89 3.39 -14.29 -0.04
CA ASP A 89 2.18 -13.52 0.21
C ASP A 89 2.55 -12.23 0.95
N ILE A 90 2.38 -11.09 0.29
CA ILE A 90 2.74 -9.78 0.85
C ILE A 90 1.53 -8.96 1.27
N SER A 91 0.33 -9.57 1.32
CA SER A 91 -0.94 -8.86 1.52
C SER A 91 -0.97 -8.00 2.77
N THR A 92 -0.49 -8.55 3.89
CA THR A 92 -0.49 -7.87 5.19
C THR A 92 0.53 -6.74 5.26
N ASP A 93 1.69 -6.94 4.64
CA ASP A 93 2.72 -5.91 4.52
C ASP A 93 2.20 -4.76 3.66
N LEU A 94 1.61 -5.11 2.52
CA LEU A 94 1.03 -4.17 1.58
C LEU A 94 -0.07 -3.34 2.25
N ALA A 95 -1.02 -3.98 2.96
CA ALA A 95 -2.10 -3.29 3.67
C ALA A 95 -1.57 -2.37 4.77
N SER A 96 -0.60 -2.83 5.56
CA SER A 96 0.02 -2.03 6.62
C SER A 96 0.72 -0.79 6.07
N ILE A 97 1.46 -0.96 4.97
CA ILE A 97 2.23 0.11 4.37
C ILE A 97 1.33 1.07 3.61
N LEU A 98 0.34 0.57 2.87
CA LEU A 98 -0.67 1.37 2.22
C LEU A 98 -1.29 2.32 3.24
N TYR A 99 -1.77 1.80 4.37
CA TYR A 99 -2.31 2.65 5.42
C TYR A 99 -1.29 3.67 5.94
N ARG A 100 -0.06 3.25 6.25
CA ARG A 100 0.98 4.13 6.82
C ARG A 100 1.36 5.27 5.89
N GLU A 101 1.71 4.96 4.64
CA GLU A 101 2.25 5.91 3.67
C GLU A 101 1.20 6.91 3.22
N LEU A 102 -0.06 6.47 3.11
CA LEU A 102 -1.13 7.28 2.57
C LEU A 102 -1.90 8.03 3.66
N SER A 103 -1.83 7.59 4.92
CA SER A 103 -2.51 8.27 6.03
C SER A 103 -2.18 9.75 6.12
N ILE A 104 -0.90 10.12 5.99
CA ILE A 104 -0.49 11.54 6.02
C ILE A 104 -0.98 12.28 4.77
N GLN A 105 -0.81 11.69 3.59
CA GLN A 105 -1.19 12.34 2.33
C GLN A 105 -2.70 12.58 2.22
N ILE A 106 -3.51 11.57 2.55
CA ILE A 106 -4.97 11.65 2.57
C ILE A 106 -5.45 12.71 3.57
N LYS A 107 -4.91 12.72 4.80
CA LYS A 107 -5.28 13.71 5.81
C LYS A 107 -4.91 15.13 5.39
N ASN A 108 -3.73 15.31 4.80
CA ASN A 108 -3.30 16.62 4.32
C ASN A 108 -4.20 17.13 3.19
N GLN A 109 -4.58 16.27 2.25
CA GLN A 109 -5.48 16.63 1.15
C GLN A 109 -6.87 17.02 1.67
N ASP A 110 -7.45 16.24 2.59
CA ASP A 110 -8.75 16.56 3.21
C ASP A 110 -8.71 17.88 3.99
N PHE A 111 -7.63 18.15 4.73
CA PHE A 111 -7.44 19.42 5.43
C PHE A 111 -7.42 20.62 4.46
N ILE A 112 -6.68 20.52 3.36
CA ILE A 112 -6.61 21.57 2.34
C ILE A 112 -7.99 21.78 1.69
N GLN A 113 -8.68 20.70 1.33
CA GLN A 113 -9.99 20.77 0.68
C GLN A 113 -11.08 21.37 1.59
N LYS A 114 -11.02 21.13 2.90
CA LYS A 114 -11.93 21.76 3.88
C LYS A 114 -11.61 23.22 4.19
N SER A 115 -10.41 23.67 3.83
CA SER A 115 -9.95 25.05 4.05
C SER A 115 -10.22 25.96 2.84
N LEU A 116 -10.73 25.39 1.74
CA LEU A 116 -11.17 26.08 0.51
C LEU A 116 -12.69 26.20 0.48
#